data_AF-A0A7S0DMS1-F1
#
_entry.id   AF-A0A7S0DMS1-F1
#
_cell.length_a   1.000
_cell.length_b   1.000
_cell.length_c   1.000
_cell.angle_alpha   90.00
_cell.angle_beta   90.00
_cell.angle_gamma   90.00
#
_symmetry.space_group_name_H-M   'P 1'
#
loop_
_entity.id
_entity.type
_entity.pdbx_description
1 polymer ?
#
loop_
_entity_poly.entity_id
_entity_poly.type
_entity_poly.pdbx_seq_one_letter_code
_entity_poly.pdbx_strand_id
1 'polypeptide(L)'
;PMRQFVPVAAFAAFLLLLAISLVSIPRPGSSEILHQSFARAFARASIPSRLRDIPQAPRVVRRGRLDNLRRARGGWLMQAQDDDGVAFNAEAIETKMATSEMFKASDEFKRKSLVDSSLYQESSANRLKFWDDKAKDLEWFKPWTKTLIWDRPYAQWFVGGKLNAAYNCLDVNLKDKADKTAILWEGENGEVRNLSYRDLHERVNKLAAKLQTELGVKKGDTVVIYMPMIPDLTVAVLACARIGAIHSVVFGGFSAEALRDRVETITPKCIITADGGYRRGKVIPLKPMVDDALAPMSNPPPHVLVVRHLKDEKEPPMQEGRDIYFDDFIKDAPTEWPAEEMDSEDPLFVLFSSGTTGKPKG
;
A
#
# COMPACT_ATOMS: atom_id res chain seq x y z
N PRO A 1 23.42 -9.45 2.95
CA PRO A 1 23.17 -8.58 1.78
C PRO A 1 22.06 -9.16 0.89
N MET A 2 20.85 -8.65 1.06
CA MET A 2 19.69 -8.66 0.15
C MET A 2 18.42 -8.66 1.00
N ARG A 3 17.79 -7.49 1.14
CA ARG A 3 16.34 -7.39 1.12
C ARG A 3 16.02 -6.28 0.14
N GLN A 4 15.32 -6.68 -0.91
CA GLN A 4 14.86 -5.86 -2.01
C GLN A 4 13.69 -5.02 -1.52
N PHE A 5 13.73 -3.72 -1.80
CA PHE A 5 12.55 -2.87 -1.85
C PHE A 5 12.73 -1.92 -3.03
N VAL A 6 11.77 -1.96 -3.96
CA VAL A 6 11.70 -1.14 -5.15
C VAL A 6 10.33 -0.44 -5.10
N PRO A 7 10.28 0.91 -5.04
CA PRO A 7 9.05 1.66 -4.77
C PRO A 7 8.01 1.61 -5.92
N VAL A 8 8.42 1.34 -7.17
CA VAL A 8 7.49 1.23 -8.31
C VAL A 8 6.69 -0.09 -8.28
N ALA A 9 7.31 -1.16 -7.82
CA ALA A 9 6.63 -2.43 -7.56
C ALA A 9 5.66 -2.30 -6.36
N ALA A 10 5.90 -1.37 -5.43
CA ALA A 10 5.02 -1.12 -4.29
C ALA A 10 3.68 -0.48 -4.71
N PHE A 11 3.63 0.31 -5.79
CA PHE A 11 2.40 0.91 -6.31
C PHE A 11 1.55 -0.11 -7.09
N ALA A 12 2.18 -0.95 -7.93
CA ALA A 12 1.50 -2.07 -8.58
C ALA A 12 1.08 -3.16 -7.57
N ALA A 13 1.93 -3.44 -6.56
CA ALA A 13 1.58 -4.33 -5.45
C ALA A 13 0.52 -3.71 -4.54
N PHE A 14 0.41 -2.38 -4.42
CA PHE A 14 -0.67 -1.70 -3.69
C PHE A 14 -2.02 -1.93 -4.38
N LEU A 15 -2.11 -1.74 -5.70
CA LEU A 15 -3.32 -2.07 -6.46
C LEU A 15 -3.66 -3.57 -6.38
N LEU A 16 -2.65 -4.45 -6.40
CA LEU A 16 -2.82 -5.89 -6.29
C LEU A 16 -3.22 -6.34 -4.86
N LEU A 17 -2.64 -5.76 -3.82
CA LEU A 17 -2.94 -6.05 -2.40
C LEU A 17 -4.32 -5.54 -2.00
N LEU A 18 -4.74 -4.39 -2.54
CA LEU A 18 -6.11 -3.88 -2.39
C LEU A 18 -7.11 -4.84 -3.05
N ALA A 19 -6.82 -5.32 -4.26
CA ALA A 19 -7.67 -6.26 -4.99
C ALA A 19 -7.76 -7.63 -4.27
N ILE A 20 -6.63 -8.19 -3.81
CA ILE A 20 -6.58 -9.51 -3.14
C ILE A 20 -7.28 -9.49 -1.77
N SER A 21 -7.16 -8.39 -1.02
CA SER A 21 -7.82 -8.25 0.29
C SER A 21 -9.35 -8.14 0.19
N LEU A 22 -9.88 -7.80 -1.00
CA LEU A 22 -11.31 -7.52 -1.20
C LEU A 22 -12.04 -8.60 -2.02
N VAL A 23 -11.35 -9.44 -2.80
CA VAL A 23 -11.96 -10.55 -3.57
C VAL A 23 -12.12 -11.85 -2.75
N SER A 24 -11.72 -11.86 -1.47
CA SER A 24 -11.93 -13.02 -0.60
C SER A 24 -13.40 -13.19 -0.22
N ILE A 25 -14.15 -13.93 -1.05
CA ILE A 25 -15.37 -14.62 -0.65
C ILE A 25 -14.95 -15.65 0.40
N PRO A 26 -15.37 -15.54 1.68
CA PRO A 26 -14.97 -16.52 2.67
C PRO A 26 -15.74 -17.81 2.42
N ARG A 27 -15.07 -18.83 1.88
CA ARG A 27 -15.49 -20.21 2.12
C ARG A 27 -15.02 -20.60 3.53
N PRO A 28 -15.81 -21.34 4.33
CA PRO A 28 -15.39 -21.75 5.66
C PRO A 28 -14.14 -22.65 5.57
N GLY A 29 -13.06 -22.27 6.25
CA GLY A 29 -11.84 -23.08 6.39
C GLY A 29 -10.59 -22.63 5.62
N SER A 30 -10.63 -21.56 4.81
CA SER A 30 -9.47 -21.14 3.99
C SER A 30 -8.60 -20.02 4.58
N SER A 31 -9.03 -19.32 5.63
CA SER A 31 -8.30 -18.17 6.21
C SER A 31 -7.02 -18.56 6.95
N GLU A 32 -7.00 -19.74 7.58
CA GLU A 32 -5.88 -20.19 8.41
C GLU A 32 -4.72 -20.77 7.59
N ILE A 33 -5.04 -21.35 6.42
CA ILE A 33 -4.07 -21.99 5.51
C ILE A 33 -3.29 -20.93 4.71
N LEU A 34 -3.95 -19.83 4.32
CA LEU A 34 -3.33 -18.72 3.59
C LEU A 34 -2.31 -17.97 4.46
N HIS A 35 -2.65 -17.67 5.71
CA HIS A 35 -1.74 -16.98 6.64
C HIS A 35 -0.47 -17.79 6.95
N GLN A 36 -0.58 -19.11 7.13
CA GLN A 36 0.57 -19.97 7.42
C GLN A 36 1.46 -20.25 6.21
N SER A 37 0.90 -20.22 4.99
CA SER A 37 1.63 -20.47 3.74
C SER A 37 2.55 -19.29 3.39
N PHE A 38 2.10 -18.05 3.65
CA PHE A 38 2.89 -16.83 3.42
C PHE A 38 4.07 -16.68 4.41
N ALA A 39 3.88 -17.01 5.69
CA ALA A 39 4.95 -17.00 6.68
C ALA A 39 6.07 -18.01 6.34
N ARG A 40 5.73 -19.16 5.78
CA ARG A 40 6.68 -20.22 5.40
C ARG A 40 7.46 -19.92 4.11
N ALA A 41 6.83 -19.26 3.13
CA ALA A 41 7.51 -18.77 1.93
C ALA A 41 8.61 -17.74 2.27
N PHE A 42 8.38 -16.91 3.30
CA PHE A 42 9.35 -15.96 3.82
C PHE A 42 10.52 -16.63 4.56
N ALA A 43 10.25 -17.73 5.29
CA ALA A 43 11.26 -18.47 6.04
C ALA A 43 12.22 -19.28 5.15
N ARG A 44 11.74 -19.89 4.05
CA ARG A 44 12.58 -20.69 3.14
C ARG A 44 13.53 -19.87 2.27
N ALA A 45 13.26 -18.59 2.06
CA ALA A 45 14.16 -17.68 1.34
C ALA A 45 15.40 -17.26 2.17
N SER A 46 15.57 -17.77 3.40
CA SER A 46 16.48 -17.18 4.41
C SER A 46 17.61 -18.10 4.92
N ILE A 47 17.90 -19.25 4.31
CA ILE A 47 18.98 -20.15 4.79
C ILE A 47 20.08 -20.34 3.73
N PRO A 48 21.26 -19.70 3.89
CA PRO A 48 22.46 -20.09 3.15
C PRO A 48 23.18 -21.26 3.82
N SER A 49 23.57 -22.24 3.01
CA SER A 49 24.52 -23.29 3.37
C SER A 49 25.95 -22.72 3.45
N ARG A 50 26.42 -22.37 4.66
CA ARG A 50 27.84 -22.39 5.10
C ARG A 50 27.96 -21.78 6.50
N LEU A 51 27.85 -22.63 7.51
CA LEU A 51 28.36 -22.38 8.87
C LEU A 51 29.13 -23.63 9.29
N ARG A 52 30.39 -23.71 8.88
CA ARG A 52 31.41 -24.47 9.61
C ARG A 52 32.43 -23.44 10.06
N ASP A 53 32.84 -23.57 11.32
CA ASP A 53 34.00 -22.93 11.95
C ASP A 53 33.81 -21.53 12.54
N ILE A 54 33.20 -21.47 13.75
CA ILE A 54 33.53 -20.47 14.78
C ILE A 54 33.56 -21.18 16.16
N PRO A 55 34.59 -20.97 17.03
CA PRO A 55 34.71 -21.67 18.31
C PRO A 55 33.77 -21.09 19.39
N GLN A 56 33.15 -21.96 20.20
CA GLN A 56 32.26 -21.55 21.31
C GLN A 56 33.03 -21.27 22.60
N ALA A 57 32.63 -20.21 23.31
CA ALA A 57 33.05 -19.90 24.69
C ALA A 57 32.29 -20.79 25.72
N PRO A 58 32.86 -21.05 26.92
CA PRO A 58 32.42 -22.15 27.77
C PRO A 58 31.18 -21.81 28.62
N ARG A 59 30.21 -22.74 28.66
CA ARG A 59 29.08 -22.73 29.62
C ARG A 59 29.44 -23.54 30.87
N VAL A 60 29.18 -22.93 32.04
CA VAL A 60 29.25 -23.54 33.36
C VAL A 60 28.10 -24.55 33.53
N VAL A 61 28.42 -25.81 33.87
CA VAL A 61 27.45 -26.88 34.15
C VAL A 61 27.50 -27.24 35.63
N ARG A 62 26.36 -27.14 36.34
CA ARG A 62 26.18 -27.71 37.69
C ARG A 62 25.86 -29.20 37.58
N ARG A 63 26.56 -30.02 38.37
CA ARG A 63 26.47 -31.49 38.46
C ARG A 63 25.13 -31.97 39.01
N GLY A 64 24.55 -32.97 38.36
CA GLY A 64 23.49 -33.86 38.87
C GLY A 64 23.77 -35.32 38.44
N ARG A 65 23.47 -36.27 39.32
CA ARG A 65 23.89 -37.69 39.37
C ARG A 65 23.66 -38.51 38.09
N LEU A 66 24.66 -39.34 37.77
CA LEU A 66 24.62 -40.46 36.83
C LEU A 66 24.21 -41.72 37.59
N ASP A 67 23.13 -42.39 37.17
CA ASP A 67 22.92 -43.81 37.44
C ASP A 67 22.26 -44.48 36.23
N ASN A 68 22.79 -45.65 35.87
CA ASN A 68 22.35 -46.62 34.86
C ASN A 68 22.67 -46.36 33.37
N LEU A 69 23.93 -46.64 33.02
CA LEU A 69 24.36 -46.97 31.66
C LEU A 69 24.12 -48.45 31.35
N ARG A 70 23.30 -48.75 30.32
CA ARG A 70 23.37 -50.00 29.55
C ARG A 70 23.80 -49.67 28.12
N ARG A 71 24.92 -50.25 27.67
CA ARG A 71 25.48 -50.10 26.33
C ARG A 71 24.60 -50.81 25.29
N ALA A 72 24.12 -50.05 24.30
CA ALA A 72 23.76 -50.56 22.98
C ALA A 72 24.57 -49.80 21.92
N ARG A 73 25.04 -50.51 20.90
CA ARG A 73 26.05 -50.08 19.93
C ARG A 73 25.46 -49.08 18.92
N GLY A 74 26.17 -47.99 18.67
CA GLY A 74 26.07 -47.19 17.44
C GLY A 74 25.57 -45.75 17.61
N GLY A 75 26.51 -44.79 17.66
CA GLY A 75 26.29 -43.37 17.31
C GLY A 75 25.66 -42.48 18.39
N TRP A 76 26.29 -41.33 18.66
CA TRP A 76 25.76 -40.32 19.57
C TRP A 76 24.56 -39.59 18.96
N LEU A 77 23.36 -39.82 19.51
CA LEU A 77 22.19 -38.97 19.32
C LEU A 77 22.05 -38.09 20.57
N MET A 78 22.20 -36.77 20.43
CA MET A 78 21.88 -35.84 21.52
C MET A 78 20.34 -35.70 21.54
N GLN A 79 19.66 -36.50 22.36
CA GLN A 79 18.26 -36.26 22.67
C GLN A 79 18.19 -35.14 23.69
N ALA A 80 17.89 -33.92 23.23
CA ALA A 80 17.27 -32.92 24.08
C ALA A 80 15.78 -33.30 24.20
N GLN A 81 15.36 -33.75 25.38
CA GLN A 81 13.96 -33.82 25.75
C GLN A 81 13.56 -32.45 26.28
N ASP A 82 12.67 -31.76 25.57
CA ASP A 82 11.81 -30.74 26.14
C ASP A 82 10.53 -31.44 26.64
N ASP A 83 10.04 -31.08 27.82
CA ASP A 83 9.01 -31.77 28.61
C ASP A 83 7.58 -31.78 28.02
N ASP A 84 7.37 -31.28 26.81
CA ASP A 84 6.07 -31.31 26.13
C ASP A 84 6.18 -32.18 24.87
N GLY A 85 5.91 -33.48 25.01
CA GLY A 85 6.09 -34.55 24.02
C GLY A 85 5.43 -34.34 22.64
N VAL A 86 5.89 -33.36 21.88
CA VAL A 86 5.64 -33.16 20.47
C VAL A 86 6.93 -33.52 19.75
N ALA A 87 6.99 -34.76 19.26
CA ALA A 87 8.02 -35.17 18.33
C ALA A 87 8.03 -34.20 17.13
N PHE A 88 9.13 -33.49 16.92
CA PHE A 88 9.36 -32.71 15.70
C PHE A 88 9.37 -33.66 14.50
N ASN A 89 8.22 -33.83 13.86
CA ASN A 89 8.07 -34.73 12.73
C ASN A 89 8.47 -34.01 11.44
N ALA A 90 9.71 -34.21 11.01
CA ALA A 90 10.26 -33.61 9.79
C ALA A 90 9.46 -34.00 8.52
N GLU A 91 8.78 -35.16 8.52
CA GLU A 91 7.93 -35.61 7.41
C GLU A 91 6.73 -34.68 7.15
N ALA A 92 6.17 -34.05 8.18
CA ALA A 92 5.00 -33.17 8.04
C ALA A 92 5.31 -31.84 7.30
N ILE A 93 6.58 -31.46 7.22
CA ILE A 93 7.04 -30.27 6.47
C ILE A 93 7.23 -30.60 4.98
N GLU A 94 7.51 -31.85 4.64
CA GLU A 94 7.66 -32.32 3.25
C GLU A 94 6.32 -32.63 2.57
N THR A 95 5.29 -33.03 3.32
CA THR A 95 3.99 -33.42 2.73
C THR A 95 3.29 -32.30 1.96
N LYS A 96 3.54 -31.01 2.29
CA LYS A 96 2.99 -29.86 1.53
C LYS A 96 3.84 -29.44 0.32
N MET A 97 5.08 -29.92 0.19
CA MET A 97 5.94 -29.66 -0.99
C MET A 97 5.92 -30.79 -2.01
N ALA A 98 5.68 -32.02 -1.55
CA ALA A 98 5.70 -33.22 -2.37
C ALA A 98 4.62 -33.24 -3.48
N THR A 99 3.61 -32.38 -3.40
CA THR A 99 2.55 -32.22 -4.41
C THR A 99 2.60 -30.85 -5.08
N SER A 100 3.79 -30.35 -5.44
CA SER A 100 3.88 -29.15 -6.28
C SER A 100 3.85 -29.53 -7.76
N GLU A 101 2.66 -29.85 -8.27
CA GLU A 101 2.45 -29.80 -9.72
C GLU A 101 2.82 -28.38 -10.21
N MET A 102 3.86 -28.29 -11.01
CA MET A 102 4.30 -27.04 -11.60
C MET A 102 3.42 -26.74 -12.81
N PHE A 103 2.46 -25.82 -12.66
CA PHE A 103 1.65 -25.32 -13.77
C PHE A 103 2.49 -24.41 -14.66
N LYS A 104 2.86 -24.89 -15.84
CA LYS A 104 3.56 -24.06 -16.84
C LYS A 104 2.56 -23.13 -17.51
N ALA A 105 2.97 -21.89 -17.75
CA ALA A 105 2.20 -20.97 -18.58
C ALA A 105 1.97 -21.60 -19.96
N SER A 106 0.76 -21.45 -20.50
CA SER A 106 0.43 -21.90 -21.85
C SER A 106 1.25 -21.11 -22.88
N ASP A 107 1.51 -21.71 -24.03
CA ASP A 107 2.28 -21.03 -25.08
C ASP A 107 1.50 -19.84 -25.66
N GLU A 108 0.17 -19.87 -25.62
CA GLU A 108 -0.65 -18.71 -25.95
C GLU A 108 -0.38 -17.54 -25.00
N PHE A 109 -0.34 -17.81 -23.70
CA PHE A 109 -0.04 -16.79 -22.70
C PHE A 109 1.37 -16.21 -22.90
N LYS A 110 2.38 -17.07 -23.12
CA LYS A 110 3.76 -16.63 -23.36
C LYS A 110 3.88 -15.72 -24.58
N ARG A 111 3.20 -16.03 -25.69
CA ARG A 111 3.23 -15.22 -26.91
C ARG A 111 2.65 -13.81 -26.73
N LYS A 112 1.71 -13.63 -25.81
CA LYS A 112 1.09 -12.33 -25.48
C LYS A 112 1.84 -11.57 -24.39
N SER A 113 2.85 -12.19 -23.77
CA SER A 113 3.58 -11.59 -22.66
C SER A 113 4.47 -10.45 -23.13
N LEU A 114 4.47 -9.34 -22.39
CA LEU A 114 5.37 -8.20 -22.61
C LEU A 114 6.77 -8.43 -22.04
N VAL A 115 6.94 -9.48 -21.24
CA VAL A 115 8.16 -9.78 -20.48
C VAL A 115 8.45 -11.27 -20.46
N ASP A 116 9.70 -11.64 -20.29
CA ASP A 116 10.12 -13.02 -20.07
C ASP A 116 11.18 -13.10 -18.94
N SER A 117 11.71 -14.30 -18.71
CA SER A 117 12.68 -14.56 -17.62
C SER A 117 14.03 -13.85 -17.80
N SER A 118 14.35 -13.33 -18.99
CA SER A 118 15.61 -12.62 -19.25
C SER A 118 15.76 -11.36 -18.40
N LEU A 119 14.67 -10.63 -18.11
CA LEU A 119 14.70 -9.44 -17.24
C LEU A 119 15.23 -9.75 -15.84
N TYR A 120 14.99 -10.96 -15.33
CA TYR A 120 15.55 -11.38 -14.05
C TYR A 120 17.07 -11.55 -14.13
N GLN A 121 17.56 -12.11 -15.24
CA GLN A 121 18.99 -12.25 -15.48
C GLN A 121 19.66 -10.88 -15.66
N GLU A 122 19.05 -9.97 -16.42
CA GLU A 122 19.53 -8.60 -16.62
C GLU A 122 19.62 -7.82 -15.30
N SER A 123 18.53 -7.80 -14.53
CA SER A 123 18.49 -7.13 -13.22
C SER A 123 19.46 -7.73 -12.20
N SER A 124 19.72 -9.04 -12.29
CA SER A 124 20.71 -9.71 -11.44
C SER A 124 22.15 -9.40 -11.85
N ALA A 125 22.42 -9.28 -13.16
CA ALA A 125 23.75 -8.99 -13.69
C ALA A 125 24.20 -7.56 -13.37
N ASN A 126 23.33 -6.56 -13.54
CA ASN A 126 23.60 -5.19 -13.13
C ASN A 126 22.34 -4.46 -12.66
N ARG A 127 22.02 -4.64 -11.38
CA ARG A 127 20.84 -4.06 -10.75
C ARG A 127 20.73 -2.54 -10.88
N LEU A 128 21.85 -1.82 -10.75
CA LEU A 128 21.80 -0.35 -10.79
C LEU A 128 21.54 0.14 -12.20
N LYS A 129 22.25 -0.40 -13.20
CA LYS A 129 21.99 -0.05 -14.59
C LYS A 129 20.56 -0.42 -15.00
N PHE A 130 20.07 -1.59 -14.57
CA PHE A 130 18.70 -2.00 -14.85
C PHE A 130 17.67 -0.98 -14.35
N TRP A 131 17.78 -0.55 -13.08
CA TRP A 131 16.85 0.44 -12.53
C TRP A 131 17.04 1.84 -13.11
N ASP A 132 18.27 2.22 -13.45
CA ASP A 132 18.55 3.47 -14.17
C ASP A 132 17.84 3.49 -15.52
N ASP A 133 17.91 2.39 -16.28
CA ASP A 133 17.24 2.30 -17.58
C ASP A 133 15.71 2.25 -17.44
N LYS A 134 15.17 1.49 -16.47
CA LYS A 134 13.72 1.41 -16.24
C LYS A 134 13.11 2.71 -15.74
N ALA A 135 13.85 3.52 -14.99
CA ALA A 135 13.34 4.81 -14.53
C ALA A 135 13.09 5.79 -15.68
N LYS A 136 13.74 5.60 -16.85
CA LYS A 136 13.54 6.44 -18.05
C LYS A 136 12.20 6.19 -18.74
N ASP A 137 11.48 5.14 -18.35
CA ASP A 137 10.12 4.87 -18.84
C ASP A 137 9.07 5.84 -18.24
N LEU A 138 9.45 6.59 -17.20
CA LEU A 138 8.65 7.68 -16.63
C LEU A 138 9.05 9.02 -17.24
N GLU A 139 8.15 9.99 -17.21
CA GLU A 139 8.44 11.37 -17.56
C GLU A 139 9.03 12.13 -16.37
N TRP A 140 10.21 12.71 -16.57
CA TRP A 140 10.95 13.48 -15.57
C TRP A 140 11.08 14.92 -16.03
N PHE A 141 10.63 15.86 -15.21
CA PHE A 141 10.89 17.29 -15.42
C PHE A 141 12.39 17.59 -15.36
N LYS A 142 13.11 16.85 -14.50
CA LYS A 142 14.56 16.87 -14.43
C LYS A 142 15.10 15.46 -14.22
N PRO A 143 15.99 14.96 -15.09
CA PRO A 143 16.66 13.67 -14.86
C PRO A 143 17.52 13.68 -13.60
N TRP A 144 17.67 12.50 -12.99
CA TRP A 144 18.50 12.33 -11.81
C TRP A 144 20.00 12.34 -12.12
N THR A 145 20.80 12.58 -11.08
CA THR A 145 22.26 12.58 -11.18
C THR A 145 22.89 11.30 -10.64
N LYS A 146 22.22 10.61 -9.72
CA LYS A 146 22.68 9.33 -9.15
C LYS A 146 21.50 8.38 -8.99
N THR A 147 21.65 7.15 -9.47
CA THR A 147 20.59 6.12 -9.38
C THR A 147 20.31 5.69 -7.94
N LEU A 148 21.33 5.52 -7.11
CA LEU A 148 21.20 5.07 -5.72
C LEU A 148 22.32 5.64 -4.84
N ILE A 149 21.96 6.26 -3.72
CA ILE A 149 22.81 6.47 -2.55
C ILE A 149 22.26 5.60 -1.43
N TRP A 150 23.09 4.76 -0.83
CA TRP A 150 22.64 3.88 0.26
C TRP A 150 23.61 3.89 1.43
N ASP A 151 23.23 4.58 2.50
CA ASP A 151 23.88 4.55 3.80
C ASP A 151 22.93 3.94 4.83
N ARG A 152 23.12 2.65 5.11
CA ARG A 152 22.12 1.84 5.82
C ARG A 152 21.77 2.44 7.19
N PRO A 153 20.48 2.54 7.56
CA PRO A 153 19.31 1.98 6.86
C PRO A 153 18.73 2.85 5.74
N TYR A 154 19.26 4.05 5.51
CA TYR A 154 18.70 5.06 4.60
C TYR A 154 19.13 4.86 3.15
N ALA A 155 18.17 4.76 2.24
CA ALA A 155 18.40 4.64 0.81
C ALA A 155 17.67 5.77 0.09
N GLN A 156 18.36 6.40 -0.85
CA GLN A 156 17.80 7.42 -1.74
C GLN A 156 17.98 6.98 -3.19
N TRP A 157 16.90 6.94 -3.94
CA TRP A 157 16.86 6.54 -5.34
C TRP A 157 16.67 7.75 -6.25
N PHE A 158 17.33 7.73 -7.40
CA PHE A 158 17.18 8.75 -8.46
C PHE A 158 17.44 10.19 -7.96
N VAL A 159 18.50 10.34 -7.17
CA VAL A 159 18.85 11.58 -6.47
C VAL A 159 18.98 12.77 -7.43
N GLY A 160 18.26 13.83 -7.10
CA GLY A 160 18.19 15.08 -7.86
C GLY A 160 17.22 15.04 -9.04
N GLY A 161 16.56 13.91 -9.27
CA GLY A 161 15.49 13.79 -10.26
C GLY A 161 14.22 14.49 -9.78
N LYS A 162 13.52 15.15 -10.71
CA LYS A 162 12.23 15.81 -10.47
C LYS A 162 11.15 15.21 -11.35
N LEU A 163 10.01 14.88 -10.75
CA LEU A 163 8.84 14.31 -11.42
C LEU A 163 7.56 14.68 -10.67
N ASN A 164 6.41 14.28 -11.22
CA ASN A 164 5.14 14.33 -10.50
C ASN A 164 4.32 13.06 -10.81
N ALA A 165 3.75 12.44 -9.78
CA ALA A 165 3.00 11.20 -9.93
C ALA A 165 1.69 11.41 -10.70
N ALA A 166 0.95 12.48 -10.42
CA ALA A 166 -0.29 12.79 -11.14
C ALA A 166 -0.01 13.08 -12.62
N TYR A 167 1.09 13.77 -12.92
CA TYR A 167 1.53 14.03 -14.30
C TYR A 167 1.81 12.74 -15.08
N ASN A 168 2.58 11.83 -14.47
CA ASN A 168 2.89 10.52 -15.07
C ASN A 168 1.65 9.60 -15.18
N CYS A 169 0.65 9.77 -14.32
CA CYS A 169 -0.59 9.00 -14.41
C CYS A 169 -1.55 9.56 -15.46
N LEU A 170 -1.62 10.89 -15.63
CA LEU A 170 -2.68 11.55 -16.40
C LEU A 170 -2.13 12.31 -17.61
N ASP A 171 -1.36 13.36 -17.37
CA ASP A 171 -0.95 14.34 -18.38
C ASP A 171 -0.22 13.69 -19.57
N VAL A 172 0.69 12.74 -19.31
CA VAL A 172 1.41 12.00 -20.38
C VAL A 172 0.48 11.20 -21.30
N ASN A 173 -0.72 10.84 -20.84
CA ASN A 173 -1.69 10.07 -21.62
C ASN A 173 -2.65 10.95 -22.42
N LEU A 174 -2.74 12.26 -22.16
CA LEU A 174 -3.74 13.13 -22.77
C LEU A 174 -3.55 13.30 -24.28
N LYS A 175 -2.31 13.24 -24.77
CA LYS A 175 -2.03 13.42 -26.21
C LYS A 175 -2.72 12.37 -27.08
N ASP A 176 -2.62 11.10 -26.69
CA ASP A 176 -3.03 9.96 -27.53
C ASP A 176 -4.19 9.16 -26.94
N LYS A 177 -4.54 9.38 -25.67
CA LYS A 177 -5.54 8.58 -24.93
C LYS A 177 -6.52 9.45 -24.13
N ALA A 178 -6.65 10.74 -24.42
CA ALA A 178 -7.55 11.64 -23.68
C ALA A 178 -8.96 11.05 -23.50
N ASP A 179 -9.57 10.56 -24.58
CA ASP A 179 -10.96 10.09 -24.56
C ASP A 179 -11.06 8.57 -24.23
N LYS A 180 -9.93 7.90 -23.96
CA LYS A 180 -9.91 6.51 -23.51
C LYS A 180 -10.37 6.45 -22.06
N THR A 181 -11.24 5.49 -21.73
CA THR A 181 -11.62 5.19 -20.34
C THR A 181 -10.38 4.92 -19.48
N ALA A 182 -10.16 5.77 -18.49
CA ALA A 182 -9.14 5.62 -17.45
C ALA A 182 -9.69 4.85 -16.25
N ILE A 183 -10.94 5.17 -15.85
CA ILE A 183 -11.64 4.47 -14.78
C ILE A 183 -12.96 3.94 -15.32
N LEU A 184 -13.11 2.61 -15.31
CA LEU A 184 -14.40 1.93 -15.38
C LEU A 184 -14.76 1.55 -13.95
N TRP A 185 -15.77 2.20 -13.40
CA TRP A 185 -16.24 1.96 -12.04
C TRP A 185 -17.64 1.33 -12.07
N GLU A 186 -17.83 0.33 -11.23
CA GLU A 186 -19.09 -0.36 -11.01
C GLU A 186 -19.40 -0.35 -9.50
N GLY A 187 -20.53 0.26 -9.14
CA GLY A 187 -21.02 0.31 -7.76
C GLY A 187 -21.79 -0.94 -7.38
N GLU A 188 -21.91 -1.23 -6.07
CA GLU A 188 -22.71 -2.37 -5.58
C GLU A 188 -24.20 -2.28 -5.98
N ASN A 189 -24.70 -1.06 -6.24
CA ASN A 189 -26.07 -0.81 -6.72
C ASN A 189 -26.23 -1.02 -8.24
N GLY A 190 -25.18 -1.44 -8.95
CA GLY A 190 -25.17 -1.59 -10.41
C GLY A 190 -24.95 -0.29 -11.18
N GLU A 191 -24.68 0.83 -10.51
CA GLU A 191 -24.30 2.07 -11.19
C GLU A 191 -22.94 1.89 -11.86
N VAL A 192 -22.85 2.20 -13.16
CA VAL A 192 -21.60 2.17 -13.91
C VAL A 192 -21.20 3.59 -14.27
N ARG A 193 -19.95 3.97 -13.96
CA ARG A 193 -19.37 5.24 -14.37
C ARG A 193 -18.10 4.99 -15.17
N ASN A 194 -18.00 5.69 -16.29
CA ASN A 194 -16.80 5.72 -17.13
C ASN A 194 -16.21 7.11 -17.05
N LEU A 195 -14.96 7.22 -16.60
CA LEU A 195 -14.20 8.45 -16.67
C LEU A 195 -13.08 8.24 -17.67
N SER A 196 -13.05 9.08 -18.71
CA SER A 196 -11.91 9.15 -19.62
C SER A 196 -10.67 9.75 -18.91
N TYR A 197 -9.50 9.65 -19.54
CA TYR A 197 -8.31 10.35 -19.03
C TYR A 197 -8.54 11.87 -18.94
N ARG A 198 -9.28 12.45 -19.90
CA ARG A 198 -9.68 13.85 -19.89
C ARG A 198 -10.57 14.18 -18.68
N ASP A 199 -11.64 13.42 -18.47
CA ASP A 199 -12.56 13.65 -17.34
C ASP A 199 -11.82 13.56 -16.01
N LEU A 200 -10.95 12.55 -15.86
CA LEU A 200 -10.18 12.35 -14.64
C LEU A 200 -9.17 13.48 -14.42
N HIS A 201 -8.46 13.92 -15.46
CA HIS A 201 -7.51 15.03 -15.42
C HIS A 201 -8.18 16.35 -15.01
N GLU A 202 -9.31 16.69 -15.63
CA GLU A 202 -10.05 17.90 -15.30
C GLU A 202 -10.51 17.90 -13.83
N ARG A 203 -11.08 16.79 -13.34
CA ARG A 203 -11.52 16.69 -11.93
C ARG A 203 -10.35 16.77 -10.95
N VAL A 204 -9.22 16.15 -11.28
CA VAL A 204 -7.98 16.21 -10.48
C VAL A 204 -7.46 17.64 -10.40
N ASN A 205 -7.42 18.36 -11.53
CA ASN A 205 -6.95 19.75 -11.57
C ASN A 205 -7.86 20.69 -10.81
N LYS A 206 -9.18 20.52 -10.94
CA LYS A 206 -10.16 21.31 -10.20
C LYS A 206 -9.98 21.16 -8.69
N LEU A 207 -9.85 19.93 -8.21
CA LEU A 207 -9.60 19.68 -6.79
C LEU A 207 -8.23 20.20 -6.35
N ALA A 208 -7.17 19.93 -7.12
CA ALA A 208 -5.81 20.40 -6.84
C ALA A 208 -5.76 21.93 -6.68
N ALA A 209 -6.37 22.65 -7.62
CA ALA A 209 -6.46 24.11 -7.58
C ALA A 209 -7.12 24.59 -6.29
N LYS A 210 -8.31 24.06 -5.98
CA LYS A 210 -9.08 24.49 -4.81
C LYS A 210 -8.44 24.12 -3.48
N LEU A 211 -7.82 22.94 -3.37
CA LEU A 211 -7.03 22.56 -2.19
C LEU A 211 -5.91 23.57 -1.93
N GLN A 212 -5.21 24.01 -2.99
CA GLN A 212 -4.08 24.93 -2.86
C GLN A 212 -4.53 26.38 -2.63
N THR A 213 -5.57 26.86 -3.32
CA THR A 213 -5.98 28.27 -3.29
C THR A 213 -6.96 28.61 -2.17
N GLU A 214 -7.90 27.72 -1.85
CA GLU A 214 -8.97 27.99 -0.87
C GLU A 214 -8.64 27.41 0.51
N LEU A 215 -8.11 26.18 0.57
CA LEU A 215 -7.75 25.53 1.84
C LEU A 215 -6.27 25.71 2.21
N GLY A 216 -5.48 26.32 1.33
CA GLY A 216 -4.07 26.63 1.57
C GLY A 216 -3.18 25.40 1.76
N VAL A 217 -3.55 24.25 1.17
CA VAL A 217 -2.73 23.03 1.20
C VAL A 217 -1.47 23.25 0.38
N LYS A 218 -0.32 22.98 0.97
CA LYS A 218 1.00 23.15 0.36
C LYS A 218 1.72 21.82 0.19
N LYS A 219 2.78 21.84 -0.61
CA LYS A 219 3.74 20.74 -0.69
C LYS A 219 4.21 20.31 0.71
N GLY A 220 4.12 19.02 1.01
CA GLY A 220 4.47 18.44 2.31
C GLY A 220 3.36 18.46 3.36
N ASP A 221 2.25 19.17 3.15
CA ASP A 221 1.08 19.07 4.01
C ASP A 221 0.39 17.72 3.83
N THR A 222 -0.24 17.21 4.90
CA THR A 222 -0.96 15.93 4.87
C THR A 222 -2.46 16.14 4.62
N VAL A 223 -3.07 15.23 3.86
CA VAL A 223 -4.52 15.18 3.61
C VAL A 223 -5.02 13.78 3.90
N VAL A 224 -6.00 13.64 4.79
CA VAL A 224 -6.62 12.33 5.07
C VAL A 224 -7.75 12.09 4.08
N ILE A 225 -7.80 10.89 3.51
CA ILE A 225 -8.85 10.46 2.60
C ILE A 225 -9.58 9.27 3.22
N TYR A 226 -10.83 9.44 3.59
CA TYR A 226 -11.69 8.44 4.23
C TYR A 226 -12.94 8.19 3.38
N MET A 227 -12.78 7.44 2.30
CA MET A 227 -13.82 7.24 1.28
C MET A 227 -14.03 5.76 0.95
N PRO A 228 -15.19 5.38 0.37
CA PRO A 228 -15.36 4.07 -0.23
C PRO A 228 -14.58 3.99 -1.55
N MET A 229 -14.62 2.82 -2.20
CA MET A 229 -13.99 2.62 -3.52
C MET A 229 -14.83 3.27 -4.63
N ILE A 230 -14.80 4.60 -4.69
CA ILE A 230 -15.51 5.43 -5.68
C ILE A 230 -14.51 6.22 -6.53
N PRO A 231 -14.87 6.69 -7.74
CA PRO A 231 -13.93 7.42 -8.60
C PRO A 231 -13.30 8.65 -7.93
N ASP A 232 -14.03 9.29 -7.02
CA ASP A 232 -13.61 10.46 -6.25
C ASP A 232 -12.41 10.16 -5.34
N LEU A 233 -12.23 8.91 -4.90
CA LEU A 233 -11.03 8.47 -4.18
C LEU A 233 -9.78 8.65 -5.04
N THR A 234 -9.83 8.23 -6.31
CA THR A 234 -8.71 8.39 -7.23
C THR A 234 -8.47 9.86 -7.55
N VAL A 235 -9.54 10.66 -7.70
CA VAL A 235 -9.43 12.12 -7.88
C VAL A 235 -8.71 12.75 -6.69
N ALA A 236 -9.09 12.43 -5.46
CA ALA A 236 -8.48 12.95 -4.24
C ALA A 236 -6.99 12.58 -4.11
N VAL A 237 -6.66 11.31 -4.34
CA VAL A 237 -5.26 10.82 -4.30
C VAL A 237 -4.39 11.56 -5.31
N LEU A 238 -4.84 11.65 -6.56
CA LEU A 238 -4.06 12.28 -7.63
C LEU A 238 -4.00 13.80 -7.48
N ALA A 239 -5.04 14.44 -6.95
CA ALA A 239 -5.00 15.88 -6.66
C ALA A 239 -3.97 16.21 -5.58
N CYS A 240 -3.90 15.42 -4.50
CA CYS A 240 -2.86 15.58 -3.47
C CYS A 240 -1.46 15.42 -4.07
N ALA A 241 -1.26 14.35 -4.85
CA ALA A 241 0.01 14.10 -5.53
C ALA A 241 0.38 15.22 -6.52
N ARG A 242 -0.60 15.82 -7.19
CA ARG A 242 -0.38 16.92 -8.14
C ARG A 242 0.22 18.16 -7.48
N ILE A 243 -0.24 18.52 -6.29
CA ILE A 243 0.24 19.70 -5.54
C ILE A 243 1.34 19.38 -4.53
N GLY A 244 1.84 18.14 -4.52
CA GLY A 244 2.88 17.69 -3.59
C GLY A 244 2.41 17.48 -2.15
N ALA A 245 1.10 17.38 -1.92
CA ALA A 245 0.55 17.03 -0.62
C ALA A 245 0.66 15.51 -0.37
N ILE A 246 0.88 15.14 0.88
CA ILE A 246 1.04 13.77 1.33
C ILE A 246 -0.33 13.20 1.67
N HIS A 247 -0.89 12.38 0.78
CA HIS A 247 -2.19 11.78 1.06
C HIS A 247 -2.08 10.62 2.04
N SER A 248 -3.06 10.46 2.93
CA SER A 248 -3.19 9.30 3.80
C SER A 248 -4.57 8.68 3.64
N VAL A 249 -4.61 7.56 2.90
CA VAL A 249 -5.86 6.84 2.64
C VAL A 249 -6.17 5.96 3.83
N VAL A 250 -7.35 6.16 4.40
CA VAL A 250 -7.88 5.38 5.52
C VAL A 250 -9.06 4.56 5.00
N PHE A 251 -9.02 3.26 5.25
CA PHE A 251 -10.06 2.35 4.79
C PHE A 251 -11.41 2.72 5.42
N GLY A 252 -12.44 2.98 4.60
CA GLY A 252 -13.79 3.38 5.02
C GLY A 252 -14.55 2.39 5.90
N GLY A 253 -13.97 1.23 6.23
CA GLY A 253 -14.54 0.28 7.18
C GLY A 253 -13.92 0.34 8.58
N PHE A 254 -13.04 1.30 8.86
CA PHE A 254 -12.48 1.49 10.20
C PHE A 254 -13.43 2.23 11.14
N SER A 255 -13.21 2.10 12.45
CA SER A 255 -13.98 2.82 13.46
C SER A 255 -13.58 4.30 13.52
N ALA A 256 -14.45 5.13 14.09
CA ALA A 256 -14.16 6.53 14.39
C ALA A 256 -12.87 6.71 15.23
N GLU A 257 -12.66 5.84 16.22
CA GLU A 257 -11.43 5.83 17.04
C GLU A 257 -10.18 5.55 16.20
N ALA A 258 -10.24 4.56 15.31
CA ALA A 258 -9.12 4.25 14.43
C ALA A 258 -8.83 5.37 13.41
N LEU A 259 -9.86 6.08 12.95
CA LEU A 259 -9.69 7.28 12.13
C LEU A 259 -9.03 8.40 12.95
N ARG A 260 -9.55 8.69 14.15
CA ARG A 260 -9.02 9.72 15.06
C ARG A 260 -7.54 9.52 15.34
N ASP A 261 -7.12 8.32 15.71
CA ASP A 261 -5.70 8.03 16.02
C ASP A 261 -4.76 8.42 14.86
N ARG A 262 -5.20 8.24 13.62
CA ARG A 262 -4.43 8.59 12.41
C ARG A 262 -4.42 10.10 12.19
N VAL A 263 -5.57 10.74 12.31
CA VAL A 263 -5.72 12.20 12.19
C VAL A 263 -4.87 12.92 13.25
N GLU A 264 -4.86 12.43 14.49
CA GLU A 264 -4.00 12.97 15.56
C GLU A 264 -2.52 12.76 15.28
N THR A 265 -2.15 11.66 14.63
CA THR A 265 -0.75 11.34 14.35
C THR A 265 -0.16 12.21 13.24
N ILE A 266 -0.92 12.51 12.17
CA ILE A 266 -0.41 13.25 11.01
C ILE A 266 -0.92 14.68 10.88
N THR A 267 -1.87 15.09 11.72
CA THR A 267 -2.44 16.44 11.79
C THR A 267 -2.76 17.03 10.41
N PRO A 268 -3.70 16.44 9.65
CA PRO A 268 -3.94 16.81 8.26
C PRO A 268 -4.57 18.19 8.13
N LYS A 269 -4.30 18.86 7.01
CA LYS A 269 -4.93 20.15 6.65
C LYS A 269 -6.42 20.03 6.41
N CYS A 270 -6.85 18.91 5.85
CA CYS A 270 -8.25 18.61 5.64
C CYS A 270 -8.50 17.09 5.59
N ILE A 271 -9.77 16.71 5.70
CA ILE A 271 -10.25 15.35 5.45
C ILE A 271 -11.13 15.38 4.21
N ILE A 272 -10.97 14.41 3.31
CA ILE A 272 -11.88 14.18 2.19
C ILE A 272 -12.62 12.86 2.46
N THR A 273 -13.94 12.92 2.55
CA THR A 273 -14.82 11.80 2.87
C THR A 273 -16.02 11.73 1.91
N ALA A 274 -16.88 10.73 2.08
CA ALA A 274 -18.20 10.68 1.47
C ALA A 274 -19.29 10.70 2.54
N ASP A 275 -20.53 10.96 2.13
CA ASP A 275 -21.73 10.76 2.94
C ASP A 275 -21.82 9.32 3.49
N GLY A 276 -21.57 8.33 2.63
CA GLY A 276 -21.45 6.92 2.99
C GLY A 276 -20.93 6.07 1.84
N GLY A 277 -21.02 4.75 2.01
CA GLY A 277 -20.64 3.78 0.98
C GLY A 277 -21.35 2.45 1.15
N TYR A 278 -21.53 1.71 0.06
CA TYR A 278 -22.11 0.38 0.09
C TYR A 278 -21.05 -0.68 0.38
N ARG A 279 -21.38 -1.63 1.26
CA ARG A 279 -20.58 -2.83 1.49
C ARG A 279 -21.48 -4.01 1.81
N ARG A 280 -21.41 -5.07 0.99
CA ARG A 280 -22.25 -6.27 1.12
C ARG A 280 -23.75 -5.91 1.19
N GLY A 281 -24.17 -4.94 0.37
CA GLY A 281 -25.56 -4.48 0.29
C GLY A 281 -26.03 -3.64 1.49
N LYS A 282 -25.14 -3.24 2.40
CA LYS A 282 -25.45 -2.36 3.52
C LYS A 282 -24.75 -1.01 3.36
N VAL A 283 -25.44 0.06 3.75
CA VAL A 283 -24.86 1.40 3.82
C VAL A 283 -23.95 1.49 5.05
N ILE A 284 -22.72 1.92 4.83
CA ILE A 284 -21.77 2.35 5.86
C ILE A 284 -21.80 3.89 5.90
N PRO A 285 -22.28 4.50 7.00
CA PRO A 285 -22.37 5.95 7.12
C PRO A 285 -20.99 6.54 7.45
N LEU A 286 -20.31 7.12 6.46
CA LEU A 286 -18.94 7.60 6.62
C LEU A 286 -18.88 8.99 7.22
N LYS A 287 -19.75 9.91 6.82
CA LYS A 287 -19.77 11.26 7.36
C LYS A 287 -20.04 11.30 8.88
N PRO A 288 -21.03 10.55 9.43
CA PRO A 288 -21.17 10.42 10.88
C PRO A 288 -19.93 9.86 11.59
N MET A 289 -19.23 8.88 11.00
CA MET A 289 -17.99 8.35 11.58
C MET A 289 -16.87 9.39 11.62
N VAL A 290 -16.80 10.30 10.64
CA VAL A 290 -15.86 11.43 10.68
C VAL A 290 -16.23 12.39 11.81
N ASP A 291 -17.51 12.72 11.97
CA ASP A 291 -17.96 13.61 13.06
C ASP A 291 -17.63 13.03 14.43
N ASP A 292 -17.91 11.74 14.65
CA ASP A 292 -17.59 11.02 15.89
C ASP A 292 -16.08 10.97 16.15
N ALA A 293 -15.26 10.86 15.10
CA ALA A 293 -13.80 10.85 15.21
C ALA A 293 -13.26 12.23 15.62
N LEU A 294 -13.84 13.30 15.09
CA LEU A 294 -13.38 14.68 15.29
C LEU A 294 -13.93 15.33 16.57
N ALA A 295 -15.13 14.97 17.02
CA ALA A 295 -15.79 15.56 18.18
C ALA A 295 -14.95 15.60 19.48
N PRO A 296 -14.18 14.55 19.85
CA PRO A 296 -13.38 14.58 21.07
C PRO A 296 -12.00 15.23 20.90
N MET A 297 -11.64 15.69 19.70
CA MET A 297 -10.32 16.26 19.44
C MET A 297 -10.20 17.70 19.92
N SER A 298 -9.08 18.05 20.54
CA SER A 298 -8.78 19.43 20.92
C SER A 298 -8.44 20.33 19.73
N ASN A 299 -7.93 19.75 18.64
CA ASN A 299 -7.54 20.46 17.43
C ASN A 299 -7.88 19.64 16.18
N PRO A 300 -9.18 19.50 15.83
CA PRO A 300 -9.59 18.80 14.63
C PRO A 300 -9.16 19.58 13.38
N PRO A 301 -8.97 18.91 12.22
CA PRO A 301 -8.75 19.59 10.96
C PRO A 301 -9.86 20.61 10.66
N PRO A 302 -9.53 21.80 10.16
CA PRO A 302 -10.50 22.89 9.98
C PRO A 302 -11.50 22.62 8.84
N HIS A 303 -11.21 21.69 7.93
CA HIS A 303 -12.00 21.46 6.73
C HIS A 303 -12.27 19.97 6.49
N VAL A 304 -13.52 19.65 6.16
CA VAL A 304 -13.95 18.33 5.71
C VAL A 304 -14.70 18.46 4.38
N LEU A 305 -14.15 17.88 3.33
CA LEU A 305 -14.81 17.80 2.02
C LEU A 305 -15.65 16.52 1.96
N VAL A 306 -16.92 16.64 1.58
CA VAL A 306 -17.90 15.54 1.61
C VAL A 306 -18.44 15.26 0.20
N VAL A 307 -18.16 14.06 -0.33
CA VAL A 307 -18.73 13.57 -1.58
C VAL A 307 -20.14 13.04 -1.34
N ARG A 308 -21.11 13.47 -2.15
CA ARG A 308 -22.48 12.93 -2.17
C ARG A 308 -22.53 11.64 -2.98
N HIS A 309 -22.14 10.52 -2.36
CA HIS A 309 -22.08 9.23 -3.03
C HIS A 309 -23.40 8.47 -2.98
N LEU A 310 -24.10 8.48 -1.84
CA LEU A 310 -25.34 7.72 -1.66
C LEU A 310 -26.48 8.27 -2.50
N LYS A 311 -26.48 9.59 -2.78
CA LYS A 311 -27.54 10.30 -3.51
C LYS A 311 -28.93 10.09 -2.89
N ASP A 312 -28.98 9.91 -1.57
CA ASP A 312 -30.24 9.76 -0.82
C ASP A 312 -30.99 11.10 -0.73
N GLU A 313 -32.32 11.05 -0.54
CA GLU A 313 -33.12 12.25 -0.29
C GLU A 313 -32.70 12.98 1.00
N LYS A 314 -32.12 12.25 1.95
CA LYS A 314 -31.64 12.79 3.21
C LYS A 314 -30.13 13.09 3.11
N GLU A 315 -29.82 14.37 3.03
CA GLU A 315 -28.45 14.87 3.10
C GLU A 315 -27.75 14.49 4.42
N PRO A 316 -26.42 14.25 4.40
CA PRO A 316 -25.67 13.92 5.60
C PRO A 316 -25.62 15.12 6.58
N PRO A 317 -25.34 14.89 7.87
CA PRO A 317 -25.10 15.99 8.80
C PRO A 317 -23.87 16.80 8.36
N MET A 318 -24.01 18.12 8.27
CA MET A 318 -22.95 19.06 7.89
C MET A 318 -22.78 20.10 8.99
N GLN A 319 -21.53 20.36 9.40
CA GLN A 319 -21.16 21.39 10.37
C GLN A 319 -20.75 22.67 9.66
N GLU A 320 -21.48 23.75 9.92
CA GLU A 320 -21.20 25.07 9.35
C GLU A 320 -19.78 25.55 9.69
N GLY A 321 -19.11 26.14 8.70
CA GLY A 321 -17.72 26.61 8.82
C GLY A 321 -16.64 25.53 8.71
N ARG A 322 -16.98 24.23 8.77
CA ARG A 322 -16.03 23.11 8.66
C ARG A 322 -16.29 22.24 7.43
N ASP A 323 -17.54 21.85 7.21
CA ASP A 323 -17.89 20.86 6.19
C ASP A 323 -18.31 21.54 4.88
N ILE A 324 -17.81 21.02 3.76
CA ILE A 324 -18.07 21.56 2.43
C ILE A 324 -18.41 20.41 1.48
N TYR A 325 -19.46 20.55 0.68
CA TYR A 325 -19.74 19.55 -0.36
C TYR A 325 -18.66 19.58 -1.45
N PHE A 326 -18.14 18.40 -1.77
CA PHE A 326 -17.02 18.24 -2.70
C PHE A 326 -17.32 18.81 -4.08
N ASP A 327 -18.47 18.45 -4.68
CA ASP A 327 -18.82 18.90 -6.04
C ASP A 327 -19.04 20.41 -6.10
N ASP A 328 -19.61 21.00 -5.05
CA ASP A 328 -19.81 22.44 -4.95
C ASP A 328 -18.47 23.17 -4.79
N PHE A 329 -17.56 22.60 -3.99
CA PHE A 329 -16.21 23.12 -3.76
C PHE A 329 -15.38 23.22 -5.04
N ILE A 330 -15.49 22.22 -5.93
CA ILE A 330 -14.71 22.16 -7.18
C ILE A 330 -15.41 22.76 -8.40
N LYS A 331 -16.68 23.16 -8.28
CA LYS A 331 -17.56 23.54 -9.41
C LYS A 331 -16.95 24.56 -10.35
N ASP A 332 -16.46 25.67 -9.79
CA ASP A 332 -15.94 26.83 -10.53
C ASP A 332 -14.41 26.85 -10.60
N ALA A 333 -13.76 25.71 -10.31
CA ALA A 333 -12.31 25.60 -10.36
C ALA A 333 -11.79 25.48 -11.81
N PRO A 334 -10.56 25.91 -12.10
CA PRO A 334 -9.95 25.73 -13.41
C PRO A 334 -9.77 24.24 -13.73
N THR A 335 -9.98 23.87 -14.98
CA THR A 335 -9.79 22.51 -15.49
C THR A 335 -8.32 22.16 -15.75
N GLU A 336 -7.43 23.15 -15.71
CA GLU A 336 -5.98 23.00 -15.81
C GLU A 336 -5.32 23.59 -14.56
N TRP A 337 -4.37 22.84 -14.00
CA TRP A 337 -3.57 23.29 -12.86
C TRP A 337 -2.14 22.76 -13.00
N PRO A 338 -1.08 23.53 -12.73
CA PRO A 338 0.28 23.02 -12.87
C PRO A 338 0.54 21.84 -11.91
N ALA A 339 1.35 20.89 -12.36
CA ALA A 339 1.87 19.82 -11.51
C ALA A 339 3.14 20.32 -10.80
N GLU A 340 3.18 20.16 -9.48
CA GLU A 340 4.33 20.55 -8.65
C GLU A 340 5.54 19.67 -8.97
N GLU A 341 6.73 20.27 -9.10
CA GLU A 341 7.97 19.51 -9.28
C GLU A 341 8.40 18.86 -7.96
N MET A 342 8.24 17.54 -7.86
CA MET A 342 8.59 16.78 -6.65
C MET A 342 9.98 16.17 -6.80
N ASP A 343 10.78 16.21 -5.73
CA ASP A 343 11.99 15.38 -5.64
C ASP A 343 11.62 13.90 -5.66
N SER A 344 12.51 13.05 -6.19
CA SER A 344 12.32 11.60 -6.17
C SER A 344 12.14 11.04 -4.76
N GLU A 345 12.67 11.74 -3.75
CA GLU A 345 12.60 11.38 -2.34
C GLU A 345 11.52 12.13 -1.55
N ASP A 346 10.75 13.03 -2.19
CA ASP A 346 9.65 13.69 -1.49
C ASP A 346 8.55 12.67 -1.15
N PRO A 347 7.94 12.73 0.06
CA PRO A 347 6.92 11.77 0.44
C PRO A 347 5.68 11.88 -0.44
N LEU A 348 5.26 10.76 -1.05
CA LEU A 348 4.03 10.72 -1.84
C LEU A 348 2.79 10.49 -0.96
N PHE A 349 2.89 9.57 0.01
CA PHE A 349 1.78 9.18 0.86
C PHE A 349 2.24 8.59 2.19
N VAL A 350 1.30 8.57 3.14
CA VAL A 350 1.42 7.86 4.42
C VAL A 350 0.34 6.78 4.48
N LEU A 351 0.74 5.52 4.64
CA LEU A 351 -0.19 4.40 4.75
C LEU A 351 -0.01 3.67 6.08
N PHE A 352 -0.97 3.88 6.98
CA PHE A 352 -0.95 3.28 8.30
C PHE A 352 -1.11 1.76 8.26
N SER A 353 -0.17 1.07 8.90
CA SER A 353 -0.20 -0.39 9.09
C SER A 353 -0.43 -0.76 10.56
N SER A 354 -1.06 -1.91 10.79
CA SER A 354 -1.20 -2.47 12.14
C SER A 354 0.14 -3.03 12.60
N GLY A 355 0.72 -2.42 13.63
CA GLY A 355 1.88 -2.98 14.34
C GLY A 355 1.47 -4.12 15.28
N THR A 356 2.44 -4.93 15.69
CA THR A 356 2.25 -5.98 16.72
C THR A 356 2.02 -5.42 18.12
N THR A 357 2.33 -4.13 18.35
CA THR A 357 2.15 -3.43 19.62
C THR A 357 1.84 -1.95 19.38
N GLY A 358 0.85 -1.40 20.10
CA GLY A 358 0.63 0.04 20.25
C GLY A 358 -0.11 0.77 19.11
N LYS A 359 0.12 2.10 19.04
CA LYS A 359 -0.49 3.01 18.05
C LYS A 359 -0.13 2.61 16.61
N PRO A 360 -1.01 2.89 15.63
CA PRO A 360 -0.76 2.55 14.22
C PRO A 360 0.50 3.26 13.70
N LYS A 361 1.28 2.56 12.87
CA LYS A 361 2.55 3.07 12.30
C LYS A 361 2.29 3.58 10.89
N GLY A 362 2.53 4.87 10.66
CA GLY A 362 2.32 5.57 9.39
C GLY A 362 3.63 6.11 8.85
#